data_AF-A0A0U4WC57-F1
#
_entry.id   AF-A0A0U4WC57-F1
#
_cell.length_a   1.000
_cell.length_b   1.000
_cell.length_c   1.000
_cell.angle_alpha   90.00
_cell.angle_beta   90.00
_cell.angle_gamma   90.00
#
_symmetry.space_group_name_H-M   'P 1'
#
loop_
_entity.id
_entity.type
_entity.pdbx_description
1 polymer ?
#
loop_
_entity_poly.entity_id
_entity_poly.type
_entity_poly.pdbx_seq_one_letter_code
_entity_poly.pdbx_strand_id
1 'polypeptide(L)' 'MRRKFSMEFKLEVIKDALDLKSLSLAARKHRLNSKMIYRWVHEFKQGKYDIQV' A
#
# COMPACT_ATOMS: atom_id res chain seq x y z
N MET A 1 -15.96 -4.95 12.01
CA MET A 1 -16.24 -4.36 10.68
C MET A 1 -14.93 -4.22 9.90
N ARG A 2 -14.84 -4.78 8.69
CA ARG A 2 -13.60 -4.73 7.88
C ARG A 2 -13.51 -3.35 7.21
N ARG A 3 -12.48 -2.56 7.53
CA ARG A 3 -12.24 -1.28 6.81
C ARG A 3 -12.02 -1.58 5.34
N LYS A 4 -12.83 -0.97 4.47
CA LYS A 4 -12.64 -0.98 3.03
C LYS A 4 -11.82 0.26 2.65
N PHE A 5 -10.77 0.06 1.88
CA PHE A 5 -9.94 1.12 1.32
C PHE A 5 -10.16 1.15 -0.18
N SER A 6 -10.29 2.35 -0.75
CA SER A 6 -10.35 2.54 -2.20
C SER A 6 -9.06 2.07 -2.86
N MET A 7 -9.13 1.80 -4.15
CA MET A 7 -7.95 1.40 -4.93
C MET A 7 -6.91 2.52 -4.96
N GLU A 8 -7.35 3.76 -5.19
CA GLU A 8 -6.50 4.95 -5.22
C GLU A 8 -5.72 5.13 -3.93
N PHE A 9 -6.39 5.00 -2.78
CA PHE A 9 -5.72 5.10 -1.47
C PHE A 9 -4.67 4.01 -1.29
N LYS A 10 -4.94 2.77 -1.73
CA LYS A 10 -3.93 1.71 -1.66
C LYS A 10 -2.72 2.03 -2.53
N LEU A 11 -2.93 2.56 -3.74
CA LEU A 11 -1.84 2.94 -4.65
C LEU A 11 -0.99 4.07 -4.05
N GLU A 12 -1.61 5.09 -3.44
CA GLU A 12 -0.91 6.17 -2.73
C GLU A 12 -0.03 5.60 -1.61
N VAL A 13 -0.58 4.72 -0.77
CA VAL A 13 0.15 4.08 0.33
C VAL A 13 1.29 3.20 -0.19
N ILE A 14 1.08 2.45 -1.27
CA ILE A 14 2.11 1.63 -1.91
C ILE A 14 3.24 2.52 -2.44
N LYS A 15 2.91 3.61 -3.14
CA LYS A 15 3.89 4.56 -3.68
C LYS A 15 4.75 5.17 -2.57
N ASP A 16 4.12 5.67 -1.52
CA ASP A 16 4.84 6.18 -0.34
C ASP A 16 5.76 5.13 0.29
N ALA A 17 5.31 3.88 0.39
CA ALA A 17 6.12 2.80 0.95
C ALA A 17 7.35 2.47 0.09
N LEU A 18 7.21 2.56 -1.24
CA LEU A 18 8.31 2.36 -2.19
C LEU A 18 9.28 3.54 -2.18
N ASP A 19 8.76 4.78 -2.17
CA ASP A 19 9.56 6.01 -2.14
C ASP A 19 10.37 6.15 -0.85
N LEU A 20 9.74 5.90 0.31
CA LEU A 20 10.39 5.93 1.62
C LEU A 20 11.30 4.71 1.87
N LYS A 21 11.22 3.67 1.03
CA LYS A 21 11.85 2.35 1.26
C LYS A 21 11.58 1.76 2.65
N SER A 22 10.47 2.15 3.28
CA SER A 22 10.16 1.82 4.67
C SER A 22 8.66 1.67 4.90
N LEU A 23 8.24 0.42 5.11
CA LEU A 23 6.85 0.06 5.42
C LEU A 23 6.37 0.66 6.74
N SER A 24 7.26 0.76 7.73
CA SER A 24 6.95 1.30 9.05
C SER A 24 6.67 2.80 9.03
N LEU A 25 7.43 3.56 8.22
CA LEU A 25 7.19 5.00 8.05
C LEU A 25 5.88 5.26 7.31
N ALA A 26 5.62 4.53 6.22
CA ALA A 26 4.35 4.61 5.50
C ALA A 26 3.16 4.22 6.39
N ALA A 27 3.30 3.16 7.20
CA ALA A 27 2.30 2.74 8.18
C ALA A 27 1.98 3.85 9.20
N ARG A 28 3.01 4.52 9.73
CA ARG A 28 2.83 5.63 10.66
C ARG A 28 2.14 6.83 10.01
N LYS A 29 2.55 7.20 8.79
CA LYS A 29 1.96 8.31 8.02
C LYS A 29 0.47 8.11 7.77
N HIS A 30 0.09 6.90 7.35
CA HIS A 30 -1.29 6.56 6.98
C HIS A 30 -2.12 5.94 8.13
N ARG A 31 -1.54 5.81 9.32
CA ARG A 31 -2.13 5.12 10.50
C ARG A 31 -2.62 3.70 10.16
N LEU A 32 -1.82 2.97 9.41
CA LEU A 32 -2.09 1.61 8.96
C LEU A 32 -1.17 0.59 9.64
N ASN A 33 -1.46 -0.69 9.42
CA ASN A 33 -0.58 -1.76 9.85
C ASN A 33 0.46 -2.07 8.76
N SER A 34 1.75 -2.10 9.12
CA SER A 34 2.85 -2.39 8.19
C SER A 34 2.69 -3.73 7.46
N LYS A 35 2.10 -4.76 8.09
CA LYS A 35 1.80 -6.06 7.44
C LYS A 35 0.76 -5.92 6.33
N MET A 36 -0.18 -5.00 6.48
CA MET A 36 -1.19 -4.74 5.46
C MET A 36 -0.57 -4.05 4.25
N ILE A 37 0.31 -3.08 4.48
CA ILE A 37 1.06 -2.39 3.43
C ILE A 37 1.99 -3.38 2.73
N TYR A 38 2.70 -4.24 3.47
CA TYR A 38 3.51 -5.32 2.89
C TYR A 38 2.72 -6.17 1.91
N ARG A 39 1.51 -6.62 2.30
CA ARG A 39 0.64 -7.39 1.41
C ARG A 39 0.26 -6.60 0.16
N TRP A 40 -0.12 -5.33 0.30
CA TRP A 40 -0.49 -4.50 -0.85
C TRP A 40 0.69 -4.28 -1.80
N VAL A 41 1.89 -4.00 -1.29
CA VAL A 41 3.12 -3.87 -2.09
C VAL A 41 3.46 -5.18 -2.80
N HIS A 42 3.29 -6.32 -2.11
CA HIS A 42 3.52 -7.63 -2.72
C HIS A 42 2.52 -7.89 -3.86
N GLU A 43 1.23 -7.69 -3.62
CA GLU A 43 0.19 -7.82 -4.63
C GLU A 43 0.38 -6.84 -5.80
N PHE A 44 0.87 -5.62 -5.54
CA PHE A 44 1.26 -4.64 -6.57
C PHE A 44 2.37 -5.17 -7.48
N LYS A 45 3.44 -5.71 -6.88
CA LYS A 45 4.56 -6.30 -7.63
C LYS A 45 4.17 -7.55 -8.42
N GLN A 46 3.10 -8.22 -8.04
CA GLN A 46 2.56 -9.39 -8.73
C GLN A 46 1.58 -9.00 -9.88
N GLY A 47 1.48 -7.71 -10.22
CA GLY A 47 0.60 -7.22 -11.30
C GLY A 47 -0.89 -7.26 -10.94
N LYS A 48 -1.23 -7.48 -9.67
CA LYS A 48 -2.63 -7.57 -9.22
C LYS A 48 -3.35 -6.22 -9.21
N TYR A 49 -2.57 -5.15 -9.19
CA TYR A 49 -3.02 -3.78 -9.42
C TYR A 49 -2.66 -3.50 -10.87
N ASP A 50 -3.53 -3.91 -11.78
CA ASP A 50 -3.42 -3.57 -13.21
C ASP A 50 -3.54 -2.05 -13.31
N ILE A 51 -2.41 -1.36 -13.20
CA ILE A 51 -2.31 0.02 -13.62
C ILE A 51 -2.35 -0.10 -15.14
N GLN A 52 -3.53 0.08 -15.74
CA GLN A 52 -3.62 0.40 -17.15
C GLN A 52 -2.85 1.71 -17.32
N VAL A 53 -1.58 1.60 -17.74
CA VAL A 53 -0.80 2.69 -18.30
C VAL A 53 -0.98 2.63 -19.80
#